data_AF-A0A136JX36-F1
#
_entry.id   AF-A0A136JX36-F1
#
_cell.length_a   1.000
_cell.length_b   1.000
_cell.length_c   1.000
_cell.angle_alpha   90.00
_cell.angle_beta   90.00
_cell.angle_gamma   90.00
#
_symmetry.space_group_name_H-M   'P 1'
#
loop_
_entity.id
_entity.type
_entity.pdbx_description
1 polymer ?
#
loop_
_entity_poly.entity_id
_entity_poly.type
_entity_poly.pdbx_seq_one_letter_code
_entity_poly.pdbx_strand_id
1 'polypeptide(L)'
;MPLEDELSDIIKKARLGRQRSVAEVARAAGLVEEDLAELERGRAPSGAAQVASVAKALGLKPDALVEVAQGWTPEAQPASTAHVETVLGSIGEYEVKGYVVHDRGEAILVDTAYNPDAMLALLTSRQLTLRAICLTHGHSDHAEGIERILRTRPVPVYLGPEDLNLLHWRPPPGHTPGAA
;
A
#
# COMPACT_ATOMS: atom_id res chain seq x y z
N MET A 1 15.72 3.89 -1.78
CA MET A 1 14.78 2.93 -2.41
C MET A 1 14.18 3.65 -3.61
N PRO A 2 14.22 3.07 -4.82
CA PRO A 2 13.53 3.65 -5.97
C PRO A 2 12.02 3.74 -5.68
N LEU A 3 11.30 4.59 -6.43
CA LEU A 3 9.84 4.59 -6.38
C LEU A 3 9.32 3.23 -6.83
N GLU A 4 8.28 2.73 -6.16
CA GLU A 4 7.59 1.50 -6.58
C GLU A 4 6.89 1.70 -7.93
N ASP A 5 6.28 2.88 -8.12
CA ASP A 5 5.57 3.25 -9.33
C ASP A 5 6.40 4.22 -10.18
N GLU A 6 6.67 3.80 -11.41
CA GLU A 6 7.22 4.66 -12.46
C GLU A 6 6.12 5.54 -13.08
N LEU A 7 6.52 6.54 -13.88
CA LEU A 7 5.59 7.41 -14.59
C LEU A 7 4.52 6.61 -15.38
N SER A 8 4.92 5.53 -16.05
CA SER A 8 4.03 4.64 -16.80
C SER A 8 2.99 3.97 -15.91
N ASP A 9 3.39 3.54 -14.71
CA ASP A 9 2.51 2.87 -13.76
C ASP A 9 1.47 3.85 -13.21
N ILE A 10 1.90 5.06 -12.85
CA ILE A 10 1.00 6.11 -12.37
C ILE A 10 -0.07 6.44 -13.42
N ILE A 11 0.35 6.65 -14.69
CA ILE A 11 -0.58 6.94 -15.80
C ILE A 11 -1.57 5.80 -16.00
N LYS A 12 -1.07 4.56 -16.10
CA LYS A 12 -1.88 3.37 -16.36
C LYS A 12 -2.84 3.07 -15.21
N LYS A 13 -2.37 3.12 -13.96
CA LYS A 13 -3.19 2.91 -12.76
C LYS A 13 -4.27 3.98 -12.64
N ALA A 14 -3.94 5.25 -12.83
CA ALA A 14 -4.93 6.34 -12.79
C ALA A 14 -6.00 6.18 -13.88
N ARG A 15 -5.62 5.73 -15.08
CA ARG A 15 -6.59 5.44 -16.15
C ARG A 15 -7.50 4.27 -15.81
N LEU A 16 -6.92 3.14 -15.41
CA LEU A 16 -7.66 1.91 -15.10
C LEU A 16 -8.57 2.09 -13.89
N GLY A 17 -8.12 2.77 -12.84
CA GLY A 17 -8.93 3.08 -11.66
C GLY A 17 -10.14 3.96 -11.95
N ARG A 18 -10.12 4.70 -13.07
CA ARG A 18 -11.25 5.49 -13.57
C ARG A 18 -12.04 4.79 -14.68
N GLN A 19 -11.68 3.55 -15.01
CA GLN A 19 -12.29 2.72 -16.06
C GLN A 19 -12.32 3.41 -17.43
N ARG A 20 -11.30 4.22 -17.76
CA ARG A 20 -11.21 4.92 -19.04
C ARG A 20 -10.36 4.15 -20.05
N SER A 21 -10.75 4.21 -21.31
CA SER A 21 -9.93 3.70 -22.42
C SER A 21 -8.74 4.61 -22.72
N VAL A 22 -7.72 4.07 -23.39
CA VAL A 22 -6.55 4.85 -23.86
C VAL A 22 -7.02 5.96 -24.81
N ALA A 23 -7.87 5.62 -25.78
CA ALA A 23 -8.46 6.56 -26.73
C ALA A 23 -9.14 7.78 -26.07
N GLU A 24 -9.91 7.57 -24.99
CA GLU A 24 -10.60 8.64 -24.29
C GLU A 24 -9.66 9.58 -23.55
N VAL A 25 -8.60 9.05 -22.94
CA VAL A 25 -7.60 9.86 -22.22
C VAL A 25 -6.72 10.60 -23.22
N ALA A 26 -6.27 9.94 -24.30
CA ALA A 26 -5.47 10.56 -25.35
C ALA A 26 -6.21 11.75 -25.98
N ARG A 27 -7.48 11.57 -26.33
CA ARG A 27 -8.34 12.66 -26.85
C ARG A 27 -8.45 13.82 -25.87
N ALA A 28 -8.67 13.53 -24.58
CA ALA A 28 -8.78 14.55 -23.55
C ALA A 28 -7.44 15.29 -23.28
N ALA A 29 -6.31 14.61 -23.52
CA ALA A 29 -4.96 15.19 -23.41
C ALA A 29 -4.48 15.90 -24.69
N GLY A 30 -5.25 15.83 -25.78
CA GLY A 30 -4.83 16.34 -27.08
C GLY A 30 -3.69 15.53 -27.72
N LEU A 31 -3.63 14.23 -27.44
CA LEU A 31 -2.60 13.30 -27.92
C LEU A 31 -3.19 12.27 -28.90
N VAL A 32 -2.30 11.66 -29.69
CA VAL A 32 -2.63 10.45 -30.44
C VAL A 32 -2.71 9.27 -29.47
N GLU A 33 -3.61 8.32 -29.74
CA GLU A 33 -3.79 7.14 -28.89
C GLU A 33 -2.50 6.32 -28.74
N GLU A 34 -1.73 6.19 -29.82
CA GLU A 34 -0.43 5.51 -29.82
C GLU A 34 0.55 6.17 -28.86
N ASP A 35 0.63 7.51 -28.83
CA ASP A 35 1.54 8.22 -27.91
C ASP A 35 1.23 7.90 -26.45
N LEU A 36 -0.05 7.87 -26.08
CA LEU A 36 -0.45 7.51 -24.71
C LEU A 36 -0.18 6.03 -24.42
N ALA A 37 -0.46 5.13 -25.38
CA ALA A 37 -0.20 3.71 -25.21
C ALA A 37 1.30 3.43 -25.00
N GLU A 38 2.16 4.15 -25.71
CA GLU A 38 3.61 4.04 -25.57
C GLU A 38 4.12 4.61 -24.24
N LEU A 39 3.55 5.73 -23.77
CA LEU A 39 3.82 6.23 -22.41
C LEU A 39 3.49 5.18 -21.34
N GLU A 40 2.34 4.50 -21.45
CA GLU A 40 1.95 3.42 -20.53
C GLU A 40 2.82 2.16 -20.62
N ARG A 41 3.64 2.04 -21.68
CA ARG A 41 4.64 0.97 -21.85
C ARG A 41 6.05 1.39 -21.41
N GLY A 42 6.21 2.60 -20.87
CA GLY A 42 7.49 3.10 -20.35
C GLY A 42 8.30 3.90 -21.37
N ARG A 43 7.73 4.31 -22.51
CA ARG A 43 8.40 5.27 -23.40
C ARG A 43 8.60 6.59 -22.66
N ALA A 44 9.80 7.15 -22.76
CA ALA A 44 10.09 8.47 -22.21
C ALA A 44 9.15 9.55 -22.81
N PRO A 45 8.63 10.48 -21.99
CA PRO A 45 7.77 11.55 -22.49
C PRO A 45 8.54 12.53 -23.39
N SER A 46 7.84 13.13 -24.35
CA SER A 46 8.40 14.12 -25.27
C SER A 46 8.64 15.49 -24.60
N GLY A 47 8.08 15.72 -23.42
CA GLY A 47 8.34 16.90 -22.59
C GLY A 47 7.29 17.13 -21.50
N ALA A 48 7.54 18.10 -20.62
CA ALA A 48 6.66 18.44 -19.50
C ALA A 48 5.24 18.81 -19.92
N ALA A 49 5.07 19.45 -21.10
CA ALA A 49 3.75 19.79 -21.61
C ALA A 49 2.88 18.55 -21.92
N GLN A 50 3.49 17.49 -22.48
CA GLN A 50 2.78 16.22 -22.72
C GLN A 50 2.32 15.61 -21.40
N VAL A 51 3.22 15.52 -20.42
CA VAL A 51 2.94 14.96 -19.10
C VAL A 51 1.84 15.75 -18.38
N ALA A 52 1.91 17.08 -18.41
CA ALA A 52 0.91 17.95 -17.80
C ALA A 52 -0.48 17.79 -18.45
N SER A 53 -0.56 17.62 -19.77
CA SER A 53 -1.82 17.36 -20.46
C SER A 53 -2.42 15.99 -20.09
N VAL A 54 -1.59 14.95 -20.01
CA VAL A 54 -2.03 13.61 -19.55
C VAL A 54 -2.51 13.67 -18.10
N ALA A 55 -1.78 14.36 -17.21
CA ALA A 55 -2.17 14.54 -15.83
C ALA A 55 -3.55 15.19 -15.71
N LYS A 56 -3.78 16.31 -16.42
CA LYS A 56 -5.10 16.98 -16.46
C LYS A 56 -6.20 16.06 -16.97
N ALA A 57 -5.93 15.31 -18.05
CA ALA A 57 -6.88 14.37 -18.61
C ALA A 57 -7.26 13.27 -17.62
N LEU A 58 -6.34 12.83 -16.76
CA LEU A 58 -6.55 11.81 -15.74
C LEU A 58 -7.10 12.35 -14.41
N GLY A 59 -7.16 13.68 -14.24
CA GLY A 59 -7.53 14.31 -12.98
C GLY A 59 -6.41 14.26 -11.92
N LEU A 60 -5.16 14.09 -12.35
CA LEU A 60 -3.97 14.16 -11.51
C LEU A 60 -3.47 15.60 -11.39
N LYS A 61 -2.64 15.87 -10.38
CA LYS A 61 -1.94 17.15 -10.23
C LYS A 61 -0.84 17.27 -11.30
N PRO A 62 -0.90 18.25 -12.23
CA PRO A 62 0.04 18.32 -13.34
C PRO A 62 1.49 18.50 -12.90
N ASP A 63 1.73 19.42 -11.97
CA ASP A 63 3.08 19.75 -11.51
C ASP A 63 3.75 18.54 -10.83
N ALA A 64 3.01 17.81 -9.99
CA ALA A 64 3.52 16.60 -9.34
C ALA A 64 3.88 15.49 -10.34
N LEU A 65 3.07 15.28 -11.39
CA LEU A 65 3.39 14.27 -12.40
C LEU A 65 4.58 14.66 -13.26
N VAL A 66 4.75 15.96 -13.54
CA VAL A 66 5.92 16.50 -14.23
C VAL A 66 7.18 16.32 -13.38
N GLU A 67 7.11 16.58 -12.06
CA GLU A 67 8.21 16.33 -11.13
C GLU A 67 8.61 14.85 -11.13
N VAL A 68 7.65 13.92 -11.08
CA VAL A 68 7.94 12.48 -11.20
C VAL A 68 8.63 12.16 -12.52
N ALA A 69 8.16 12.72 -13.65
CA ALA A 69 8.80 12.54 -14.95
C ALA A 69 10.23 13.13 -15.02
N GLN A 70 10.59 14.04 -14.11
CA GLN A 70 11.91 14.64 -13.97
C GLN A 70 12.80 13.93 -12.94
N GLY A 71 12.34 12.80 -12.40
CA GLY A 71 13.09 12.00 -11.43
C GLY A 71 12.92 12.46 -9.99
N TRP A 72 11.81 13.13 -9.65
CA TRP A 72 11.48 13.41 -8.27
C TRP A 72 11.43 12.12 -7.45
N THR A 73 12.01 12.16 -6.26
CA THR A 73 11.91 11.08 -5.27
C THR A 73 11.48 11.68 -3.92
N PRO A 74 10.72 10.94 -3.10
CA PRO A 74 10.32 11.41 -1.79
C PRO A 74 11.54 11.63 -0.91
N GLU A 75 11.43 12.56 0.03
CA GLU A 75 12.45 12.74 1.06
C GLU A 75 12.67 11.43 1.82
N ALA A 76 13.92 11.12 2.11
CA ALA A 76 14.27 9.93 2.86
C ALA A 76 13.67 10.01 4.26
N GLN A 77 12.86 9.00 4.60
CA GLN A 77 12.35 8.84 5.96
C GLN A 77 13.48 8.38 6.90
N PRO A 78 13.39 8.71 8.21
CA PRO A 78 14.36 8.23 9.17
C PRO A 78 14.39 6.69 9.17
N ALA A 79 15.59 6.12 9.33
CA ALA A 79 15.78 4.67 9.35
C ALA A 79 15.01 3.96 10.48
N SER A 80 14.67 4.70 11.54
CA SER A 80 13.80 4.23 12.61
C SER A 80 12.93 5.36 13.13
N THR A 81 11.73 5.01 13.58
CA THR A 81 10.86 5.90 14.33
C THR A 81 10.74 5.33 15.74
N ALA A 82 10.93 6.17 16.76
CA ALA A 82 10.79 5.71 18.14
C ALA A 82 9.42 5.02 18.32
N HIS A 83 9.41 3.89 19.04
CA HIS A 83 8.20 3.12 19.32
C HIS A 83 7.55 2.43 18.11
N VAL A 84 8.19 2.44 16.95
CA VAL A 84 7.70 1.79 15.74
C VAL A 84 8.79 0.89 15.16
N GLU A 85 8.51 -0.40 15.15
CA GLU A 85 9.40 -1.41 14.59
C GLU A 85 8.81 -1.94 13.29
N THR A 86 9.55 -1.83 12.19
CA THR A 86 9.14 -2.39 10.91
C THR A 86 9.53 -3.86 10.83
N VAL A 87 8.57 -4.71 10.51
CA VAL A 87 8.78 -6.11 10.14
C VAL A 87 8.58 -6.23 8.64
N LEU A 88 9.53 -6.89 7.99
CA LEU A 88 9.49 -7.15 6.55
C LEU A 88 9.10 -8.61 6.31
N GLY A 89 8.18 -8.80 5.38
CA GLY A 89 7.95 -10.09 4.73
C GLY A 89 7.92 -9.90 3.22
N SER A 90 7.49 -10.93 2.52
CA SER A 90 7.56 -10.95 1.06
C SER A 90 6.52 -11.86 0.46
N ILE A 91 5.97 -11.46 -0.69
CA ILE A 91 5.09 -12.28 -1.53
C ILE A 91 5.67 -12.28 -2.94
N GLY A 92 6.26 -13.42 -3.31
CA GLY A 92 7.10 -13.46 -4.50
C GLY A 92 8.28 -12.49 -4.35
N GLU A 93 8.42 -11.56 -5.29
CA GLU A 93 9.48 -10.53 -5.28
C GLU A 93 9.06 -9.22 -4.61
N TYR A 94 7.79 -9.10 -4.17
CA TYR A 94 7.28 -7.90 -3.53
C TYR A 94 7.55 -7.93 -2.03
N GLU A 95 8.20 -6.88 -1.52
CA GLU A 95 8.36 -6.66 -0.08
C GLU A 95 7.05 -6.16 0.51
N VAL A 96 6.61 -6.77 1.62
CA VAL A 96 5.42 -6.35 2.35
C VAL A 96 5.83 -5.94 3.76
N LYS A 97 5.25 -4.84 4.23
CA LYS A 97 5.58 -4.28 5.55
C LYS A 97 4.43 -4.50 6.51
N GLY A 98 4.80 -4.69 7.76
CA GLY A 98 3.91 -4.52 8.89
C GLY A 98 4.69 -3.90 10.03
N TYR A 99 4.00 -3.41 11.04
CA TYR A 99 4.60 -2.60 12.07
C TYR A 99 4.17 -3.07 13.45
N VAL A 100 5.12 -3.08 14.39
CA VAL A 100 4.83 -3.18 15.82
C VAL A 100 4.94 -1.78 16.40
N VAL A 101 3.80 -1.19 16.75
CA VAL A 101 3.73 0.10 17.42
C VAL A 101 3.60 -0.16 18.91
N HIS A 102 4.51 0.35 19.73
CA HIS A 102 4.59 -0.06 21.13
C HIS A 102 4.94 1.07 22.11
N ASP A 103 4.26 1.11 23.25
CA ASP A 103 4.57 2.03 24.35
C ASP A 103 4.36 1.33 25.69
N ARG A 104 5.22 1.62 26.68
CA ARG A 104 5.11 1.11 28.06
C ARG A 104 4.82 -0.40 28.18
N GLY A 105 5.42 -1.22 27.32
CA GLY A 105 5.25 -2.68 27.34
C GLY A 105 4.00 -3.20 26.62
N GLU A 106 3.19 -2.32 26.06
CA GLU A 106 2.01 -2.64 25.26
C GLU A 106 2.30 -2.43 23.78
N ALA A 107 1.64 -3.19 22.92
CA ALA A 107 1.81 -3.09 21.48
C ALA A 107 0.51 -3.29 20.70
N ILE A 108 0.42 -2.67 19.54
CA ILE A 108 -0.48 -3.04 18.45
C ILE A 108 0.33 -3.49 17.24
N LEU A 109 -0.24 -4.37 16.43
CA LEU A 109 0.27 -4.65 15.10
C LEU A 109 -0.48 -3.80 14.08
N VAL A 110 0.24 -3.23 13.12
CA VAL A 110 -0.33 -2.69 11.89
C VAL A 110 0.05 -3.64 10.76
N ASP A 111 -0.94 -4.31 10.18
CA ASP A 111 -0.78 -5.45 9.26
C ASP A 111 0.04 -6.62 9.84
N THR A 112 0.16 -7.70 9.08
CA THR A 112 0.90 -8.91 9.47
C THR A 112 2.29 -9.03 8.84
N ALA A 113 2.63 -8.08 7.96
CA ALA A 113 3.79 -8.12 7.05
C ALA A 113 3.88 -9.37 6.16
N TYR A 114 2.84 -10.20 6.07
CA TYR A 114 2.95 -11.55 5.54
C TYR A 114 4.02 -12.41 6.27
N ASN A 115 4.38 -12.03 7.51
CA ASN A 115 5.45 -12.68 8.27
C ASN A 115 5.06 -12.76 9.76
N PRO A 116 4.03 -13.56 10.10
CA PRO A 116 3.50 -13.63 11.46
C PRO A 116 4.51 -14.17 12.48
N ASP A 117 5.45 -15.02 12.06
CA ASP A 117 6.46 -15.56 12.96
C ASP A 117 7.48 -14.47 13.37
N ALA A 118 7.89 -13.59 12.45
CA ALA A 118 8.75 -12.45 12.78
C ALA A 118 8.03 -11.44 13.70
N MET A 119 6.74 -11.19 13.45
CA MET A 119 5.90 -10.37 14.34
C MET A 119 5.89 -10.92 15.77
N LEU A 120 5.62 -12.21 15.92
CA LEU A 120 5.58 -12.88 17.23
C LEU A 120 6.95 -12.91 17.93
N ALA A 121 8.02 -13.13 17.16
CA ALA A 121 9.39 -13.09 17.68
C ALA A 121 9.75 -11.70 18.23
N LEU A 122 9.37 -10.63 17.51
CA LEU A 122 9.62 -9.26 17.94
C LEU A 122 8.83 -8.88 19.20
N LEU A 123 7.54 -9.26 19.27
CA LEU A 123 6.74 -9.08 20.48
C LEU A 123 7.35 -9.80 21.68
N THR A 124 7.88 -11.01 21.48
CA THR A 124 8.47 -11.83 22.55
C THR A 124 9.82 -11.28 23.01
N SER A 125 10.72 -10.93 22.08
CA SER A 125 12.05 -10.41 22.41
C SER A 125 12.00 -9.10 23.18
N ARG A 126 10.99 -8.27 22.92
CA ARG A 126 10.74 -6.99 23.59
C ARG A 126 9.80 -7.06 24.78
N GLN A 127 9.32 -8.26 25.14
CA GLN A 127 8.40 -8.49 26.26
C GLN A 127 7.12 -7.64 26.14
N LEU A 128 6.60 -7.51 24.91
CA LEU A 128 5.43 -6.70 24.60
C LEU A 128 4.15 -7.52 24.72
N THR A 129 3.16 -6.92 25.38
CA THR A 129 1.78 -7.41 25.44
C THR A 129 1.03 -6.89 24.21
N LEU A 130 0.52 -7.82 23.39
CA LEU A 130 -0.28 -7.45 22.22
C LEU A 130 -1.68 -7.05 22.67
N ARG A 131 -2.20 -5.93 22.15
CA ARG A 131 -3.54 -5.43 22.46
C ARG A 131 -4.51 -5.45 21.28
N ALA A 132 -4.02 -5.31 20.06
CA ALA A 132 -4.85 -5.31 18.87
C ALA A 132 -4.03 -5.59 17.61
N ILE A 133 -4.71 -6.05 16.56
CA ILE A 133 -4.21 -6.04 15.18
C ILE A 133 -5.07 -5.04 14.41
N CYS A 134 -4.45 -4.03 13.79
CA CYS A 134 -5.10 -3.06 12.94
C CYS A 134 -4.67 -3.30 11.49
N LEU A 135 -5.61 -3.55 10.60
CA LEU A 135 -5.31 -3.74 9.18
C LEU A 135 -5.43 -2.41 8.43
N THR A 136 -4.51 -2.15 7.52
CA THR A 136 -4.61 -1.05 6.56
C THR A 136 -5.73 -1.31 5.56
N HIS A 137 -5.83 -2.55 5.07
CA HIS A 137 -6.92 -3.07 4.24
C HIS A 137 -6.98 -4.60 4.29
N GLY A 138 -8.02 -5.19 3.68
CA GLY A 138 -8.33 -6.62 3.84
C GLY A 138 -7.59 -7.61 2.93
N HIS A 139 -6.71 -7.16 2.03
CA HIS A 139 -6.02 -8.07 1.11
C HIS A 139 -5.10 -9.06 1.83
N SER A 140 -4.86 -10.22 1.19
CA SER A 140 -4.10 -11.32 1.78
C SER A 140 -2.67 -10.93 2.17
N ASP A 141 -2.04 -10.05 1.40
CA ASP A 141 -0.68 -9.58 1.69
C ASP A 141 -0.56 -8.85 3.03
N HIS A 142 -1.62 -8.18 3.45
CA HIS A 142 -1.68 -7.45 4.73
C HIS A 142 -2.35 -8.23 5.86
N ALA A 143 -3.30 -9.10 5.54
CA ALA A 143 -4.13 -9.80 6.51
C ALA A 143 -3.69 -11.26 6.76
N GLU A 144 -2.95 -11.89 5.86
CA GLU A 144 -2.54 -13.27 6.02
C GLU A 144 -1.52 -13.39 7.15
N GLY A 145 -1.81 -14.26 8.13
CA GLY A 145 -1.06 -14.36 9.38
C GLY A 145 -1.85 -13.99 10.63
N ILE A 146 -3.02 -13.35 10.50
CA ILE A 146 -3.92 -13.07 11.63
C ILE A 146 -4.19 -14.34 12.44
N GLU A 147 -4.60 -15.43 11.79
CA GLU A 147 -4.92 -16.68 12.47
C GLU A 147 -3.71 -17.23 13.25
N ARG A 148 -2.52 -17.18 12.65
CA ARG A 148 -1.27 -17.64 13.29
C ARG A 148 -0.96 -16.82 14.55
N ILE A 149 -1.12 -15.51 14.48
CA ILE A 149 -0.88 -14.60 15.61
C ILE A 149 -1.92 -14.85 16.71
N LEU A 150 -3.21 -14.86 16.36
CA LEU A 150 -4.31 -15.01 17.31
C LEU A 150 -4.31 -16.35 18.05
N ARG A 151 -3.76 -17.42 17.45
CA ARG A 151 -3.56 -18.71 18.14
C ARG A 151 -2.68 -18.60 19.39
N THR A 152 -1.79 -17.61 19.45
CA THR A 152 -0.85 -17.42 20.57
C THR A 152 -1.12 -16.15 21.36
N ARG A 153 -1.69 -15.12 20.72
CA ARG A 153 -1.97 -13.80 21.29
C ARG A 153 -3.40 -13.38 20.91
N PRO A 154 -4.44 -13.91 21.59
CA PRO A 154 -5.82 -13.60 21.24
C PRO A 154 -6.14 -12.14 21.57
N VAL A 155 -6.44 -11.35 20.54
CA VAL A 155 -6.76 -9.91 20.64
C VAL A 155 -7.80 -9.52 19.59
N PRO A 156 -8.48 -8.36 19.74
CA PRO A 156 -9.32 -7.80 18.70
C PRO A 156 -8.54 -7.51 17.40
N VAL A 157 -9.24 -7.66 16.26
CA VAL A 157 -8.78 -7.28 14.93
C VAL A 157 -9.68 -6.15 14.43
N TYR A 158 -9.07 -5.03 14.02
CA TYR A 158 -9.76 -3.86 13.48
C TYR A 158 -9.50 -3.76 11.98
N LEU A 159 -10.56 -3.49 11.22
CA LEU A 159 -10.54 -3.26 9.78
C LEU A 159 -11.62 -2.24 9.42
N GLY A 160 -11.35 -1.36 8.44
CA GLY A 160 -12.36 -0.46 7.91
C GLY A 160 -13.55 -1.22 7.30
N PRO A 161 -14.81 -0.78 7.51
CA PRO A 161 -15.98 -1.55 7.08
C PRO A 161 -16.06 -1.74 5.57
N GLU A 162 -15.53 -0.79 4.79
CA GLU A 162 -15.50 -0.82 3.32
C GLU A 162 -14.66 -1.98 2.76
N ASP A 163 -13.69 -2.50 3.53
CA ASP A 163 -12.74 -3.53 3.10
C ASP A 163 -13.12 -4.94 3.60
N LEU A 164 -14.28 -5.10 4.24
CA LEU A 164 -14.75 -6.39 4.76
C LEU A 164 -14.94 -7.47 3.67
N ASN A 165 -15.14 -7.04 2.43
CA ASN A 165 -15.23 -7.92 1.26
C ASN A 165 -13.86 -8.43 0.78
N LEU A 166 -12.78 -7.70 1.06
CA LEU A 166 -11.40 -8.09 0.73
C LEU A 166 -10.88 -9.11 1.74
N LEU A 167 -11.36 -9.06 2.99
CA LEU A 167 -10.88 -9.90 4.08
C LEU A 167 -11.26 -11.37 3.92
N HIS A 168 -10.26 -12.20 3.60
CA HIS A 168 -10.43 -13.65 3.49
C HIS A 168 -10.55 -14.34 4.87
N TRP A 169 -9.87 -13.83 5.89
CA TRP A 169 -9.95 -14.36 7.24
C TRP A 169 -11.31 -14.05 7.87
N ARG A 170 -11.85 -15.00 8.66
CA ARG A 170 -13.08 -14.82 9.42
C ARG A 170 -12.84 -15.15 10.89
N PRO A 171 -13.39 -14.35 11.82
CA PRO A 171 -13.29 -14.66 13.24
C PRO A 171 -14.00 -15.99 13.56
N PRO A 172 -13.53 -16.75 14.56
CA PRO A 172 -14.25 -17.92 15.05
C PRO A 172 -15.66 -17.54 15.54
N PRO A 173 -16.65 -18.44 15.46
CA PRO A 173 -17.99 -18.19 15.97
C PRO A 173 -17.95 -17.70 17.43
N GLY A 174 -18.60 -16.57 17.73
CA GLY A 174 -18.66 -15.99 19.07
C GLY A 174 -17.67 -14.87 19.38
N HIS A 175 -16.76 -14.53 18.46
CA HIS A 175 -15.99 -13.27 18.50
C HIS A 175 -16.62 -12.27 17.54
N THR A 176 -17.44 -11.36 18.05
CA THR A 176 -17.85 -10.16 17.29
C THR A 176 -16.63 -9.25 17.15
N PRO A 177 -16.21 -8.88 15.93
CA PRO A 177 -15.27 -7.78 15.75
C PRO A 177 -15.87 -6.54 16.41
N GLY A 178 -15.14 -5.93 17.35
CA GLY A 178 -15.54 -4.65 17.89
C GLY A 178 -15.51 -3.63 16.76
N ALA A 179 -16.67 -3.16 16.33
CA ALA A 179 -16.76 -2.02 15.43
C ALA A 179 -16.03 -0.84 16.10
N ALA A 180 -15.03 -0.30 15.42
CA ALA A 180 -14.45 1.00 15.73
C ALA A 180 -15.24 2.08 14.99
#